data_AF-A0AAN9BM39-F1
#
_entry.id   AF-A0AAN9BM39-F1
#
_cell.length_a   1.000
_cell.length_b   1.000
_cell.length_c   1.000
_cell.angle_alpha   90.00
_cell.angle_beta   90.00
_cell.angle_gamma   90.00
#
_symmetry.space_group_name_H-M   'P 1'
#
loop_
_entity.id
_entity.type
_entity.pdbx_description
1 polymer ?
#
loop_
_entity_poly.entity_id
_entity_poly.type
_entity_poly.pdbx_seq_one_letter_code
_entity_poly.pdbx_strand_id
1 'polypeptide(L)'
;MHVAPAAARCAEPSQWSIEEVVQHISDTDTGLGAYLDLFRRHEIDGKAFLLLNSEMMMKYMGLKLGPVLKLCNIIEKLRARLK
;
A
#
# COMPACT_ATOMS: atom_id res chain seq x y z
N MET A 1 -12.54 -5.17 23.92
CA MET A 1 -11.98 -5.08 22.55
C MET A 1 -11.10 -3.85 22.47
N HIS A 2 -9.78 -4.02 22.50
CA HIS A 2 -8.84 -2.91 22.33
C HIS A 2 -8.89 -2.45 20.88
N VAL A 3 -9.42 -1.25 20.65
CA VAL A 3 -9.20 -0.50 19.42
C VAL A 3 -7.73 -0.08 19.40
N ALA A 4 -6.97 -0.54 18.40
CA ALA A 4 -5.60 -0.09 18.19
C ALA A 4 -5.61 1.44 17.91
N PRO A 5 -4.64 2.20 18.43
CA PRO A 5 -4.62 3.64 18.24
C PRO A 5 -4.36 3.96 16.77
N ALA A 6 -4.94 5.06 16.28
CA ALA A 6 -4.71 5.66 14.98
C ALA A 6 -3.28 6.25 14.84
N ALA A 7 -2.27 5.47 15.21
CA ALA A 7 -0.86 5.83 15.25
C ALA A 7 -0.19 5.53 13.91
N ALA A 8 -0.70 6.10 12.82
CA ALA A 8 -0.01 6.11 11.52
C ALA A 8 -0.04 7.48 10.85
N ARG A 9 -0.48 8.54 11.56
CA ARG A 9 -0.59 9.88 10.96
C ARG A 9 0.71 10.70 10.99
N CYS A 10 1.81 10.16 11.54
CA CYS A 10 3.03 10.92 11.78
C CYS A 10 4.34 10.28 11.28
N ALA A 11 4.34 9.01 10.87
CA ALA A 11 5.55 8.37 10.34
C ALA A 11 5.72 8.68 8.86
N GLU A 12 6.96 8.92 8.42
CA GLU A 12 7.28 9.05 7.00
C GLU A 12 6.89 7.75 6.28
N PRO A 13 6.30 7.80 5.08
CA PRO A 13 5.85 6.60 4.36
C PRO A 13 6.94 5.56 4.09
N SER A 14 8.21 5.97 4.06
CA SER A 14 9.36 5.06 3.94
C SER A 14 9.60 4.20 5.18
N GLN A 15 9.02 4.58 6.32
CA GLN A 15 9.14 3.89 7.61
C GLN A 15 7.91 3.04 7.96
N TRP A 16 6.88 3.05 7.11
CA TRP A 16 5.69 2.26 7.38
C TRP A 16 6.00 0.77 7.43
N SER A 17 5.48 0.12 8.45
CA SER A 17 5.34 -1.32 8.51
C SER A 17 4.37 -1.83 7.44
N ILE A 18 4.36 -3.16 7.25
CA ILE A 18 3.42 -3.81 6.32
C ILE A 18 1.96 -3.51 6.71
N GLU A 19 1.64 -3.48 8.00
CA GLU A 19 0.27 -3.19 8.46
C GLU A 19 -0.12 -1.73 8.21
N GLU A 20 0.81 -0.78 8.31
CA GLU A 20 0.56 0.62 7.96
C GLU A 20 0.34 0.80 6.46
N VAL A 21 1.07 0.08 5.60
CA VAL A 21 0.82 0.05 4.15
C VAL A 21 -0.58 -0.50 3.86
N VAL A 22 -0.94 -1.63 4.46
CA VAL A 22 -2.26 -2.25 4.28
C VAL A 22 -3.38 -1.33 4.75
N GLN A 23 -3.22 -0.72 5.93
CA GLN A 23 -4.19 0.22 6.46
C GLN A 23 -4.34 1.44 5.54
N HIS A 24 -3.21 1.99 5.05
CA HIS A 24 -3.25 3.12 4.13
C HIS A 24 -4.00 2.80 2.83
N ILE A 25 -3.76 1.63 2.24
CA ILE A 25 -4.48 1.19 1.03
C ILE A 25 -5.98 1.05 1.33
N SER A 26 -6.33 0.40 2.45
CA SER A 26 -7.72 0.18 2.88
C SER A 26 -8.47 1.50 3.12
N ASP A 27 -7.82 2.46 3.77
CA ASP A 27 -8.39 3.78 4.06
C ASP A 27 -8.53 4.64 2.79
N THR A 28 -7.66 4.42 1.80
CA THR A 28 -7.65 5.21 0.55
C THR A 28 -8.64 4.68 -0.48
N ASP A 29 -8.78 3.36 -0.62
CA ASP A 29 -9.72 2.73 -1.55
C ASP A 29 -10.20 1.39 -0.98
N THR A 30 -11.41 1.37 -0.40
CA THR A 30 -12.05 0.17 0.15
C THR A 30 -12.25 -0.92 -0.91
N GLY A 31 -12.28 -0.58 -2.20
CA GLY A 31 -12.38 -1.52 -3.31
C GLY A 31 -11.11 -2.35 -3.52
N LEU A 32 -10.02 -2.06 -2.82
CA LEU A 32 -8.79 -2.86 -2.82
C LEU A 32 -8.72 -3.90 -1.69
N GLY A 33 -9.77 -4.02 -0.87
CA GLY A 33 -9.82 -4.93 0.29
C GLY A 33 -9.42 -6.37 -0.02
N ALA A 34 -9.83 -6.91 -1.18
CA ALA A 34 -9.51 -8.27 -1.60
C ALA A 34 -8.02 -8.51 -1.91
N TYR A 35 -7.21 -7.45 -2.00
CA TYR A 35 -5.79 -7.53 -2.35
C TYR A 35 -4.86 -7.26 -1.16
N LEU A 36 -5.39 -6.88 0.00
CA LEU A 36 -4.57 -6.48 1.16
C LEU A 36 -3.66 -7.61 1.66
N ASP A 37 -4.13 -8.85 1.66
CA ASP A 37 -3.31 -10.00 2.07
C ASP A 37 -2.17 -10.33 1.10
N LEU A 38 -2.19 -9.80 -0.14
CA LEU A 38 -1.02 -9.89 -1.01
C LEU A 38 0.13 -9.03 -0.48
N PHE A 39 -0.15 -7.82 0.03
CA PHE A 39 0.88 -6.95 0.59
C PHE A 39 1.53 -7.59 1.83
N ARG A 40 0.73 -8.26 2.66
CA ARG A 40 1.24 -9.07 3.78
C ARG A 40 2.13 -10.22 3.32
N ARG A 41 1.65 -11.05 2.40
CA ARG A 41 2.38 -12.24 1.92
C ARG A 41 3.66 -11.92 1.16
N HIS A 42 3.68 -10.81 0.44
CA HIS A 42 4.86 -10.33 -0.29
C HIS A 42 5.74 -9.41 0.56
N GLU A 43 5.44 -9.27 1.85
CA GLU A 43 6.24 -8.48 2.81
C GLU A 43 6.46 -7.03 2.34
N ILE A 44 5.40 -6.41 1.79
CA ILE A 44 5.45 -5.05 1.25
C ILE A 44 5.36 -4.03 2.38
N ASP A 45 6.51 -3.62 2.89
CA ASP A 45 6.66 -2.46 3.79
C ASP A 45 6.61 -1.13 3.04
N GLY A 46 6.72 -0.01 3.76
CA GLY A 46 6.64 1.34 3.20
C GLY A 46 7.70 1.63 2.14
N LYS A 47 8.94 1.15 2.35
CA LYS A 47 10.04 1.32 1.38
C LYS A 47 9.78 0.52 0.10
N ALA A 48 9.35 -0.73 0.23
CA ALA A 48 8.97 -1.57 -0.90
C ALA A 48 7.76 -0.98 -1.64
N PHE A 49 6.75 -0.50 -0.91
CA PHE A 49 5.56 0.13 -1.50
C PHE A 49 5.91 1.36 -2.34
N LEU A 50 6.82 2.21 -1.83
CA LEU A 50 7.32 3.36 -2.56
C LEU A 50 8.21 3.01 -3.76
N LEU A 51 8.67 1.77 -3.91
CA LEU A 51 9.45 1.28 -5.07
C LEU A 51 8.60 0.44 -6.03
N LEU A 52 7.43 0.00 -5.59
CA LEU A 52 6.55 -0.88 -6.36
C LEU A 52 6.14 -0.22 -7.68
N ASN A 53 6.12 -1.01 -8.75
CA ASN A 53 5.73 -0.58 -10.08
C ASN A 53 4.68 -1.53 -10.70
N SER A 54 4.08 -1.10 -11.80
CA SER A 54 2.99 -1.81 -12.47
C SER A 54 3.40 -3.19 -12.97
N GLU A 55 4.62 -3.34 -13.50
CA GLU A 55 5.14 -4.62 -13.98
C GLU A 55 5.26 -5.63 -12.83
N MET A 56 5.81 -5.22 -11.68
CA MET A 56 5.97 -6.10 -10.53
C MET A 56 4.62 -6.60 -10.00
N MET A 57 3.65 -5.69 -9.89
CA MET A 57 2.31 -6.03 -9.43
C MET A 57 1.58 -6.99 -10.36
N MET A 58 1.68 -6.78 -11.69
CA MET A 58 1.03 -7.65 -12.65
C MET A 58 1.70 -9.02 -12.78
N LYS A 59 3.04 -9.05 -12.88
CA LYS A 59 3.80 -10.28 -13.14
C LYS A 59 4.02 -11.14 -11.90
N TYR A 60 4.33 -10.52 -10.75
CA TYR A 60 4.77 -11.25 -9.55
C TYR A 60 3.71 -11.32 -8.45
N MET A 61 2.76 -10.38 -8.40
CA MET A 61 1.66 -10.39 -7.42
C MET A 61 0.31 -10.86 -8.01
N GLY A 62 0.27 -11.13 -9.32
CA GLY A 62 -0.93 -11.63 -10.00
C GLY A 62 -2.09 -10.62 -10.07
N LEU A 63 -1.81 -9.33 -9.90
CA LEU A 63 -2.84 -8.28 -9.94
C LEU A 63 -3.25 -7.98 -11.39
N LYS A 64 -4.54 -7.72 -11.59
CA LYS A 64 -5.09 -7.29 -12.89
C LYS A 64 -4.89 -5.79 -13.10
N LEU A 65 -5.01 -5.35 -14.35
CA LEU A 65 -4.80 -3.95 -14.75
C LEU A 65 -5.59 -2.95 -13.89
N GLY A 66 -6.88 -3.19 -13.65
CA GLY A 66 -7.73 -2.28 -12.86
C GLY A 66 -7.18 -1.97 -11.46
N PRO A 67 -6.99 -2.99 -10.59
CA PRO A 67 -6.34 -2.83 -9.29
C PRO A 67 -4.95 -2.18 -9.37
N VAL A 68 -4.13 -2.55 -10.37
CA VAL A 68 -2.78 -1.98 -10.54
C VAL A 68 -2.83 -0.49 -10.81
N LEU A 69 -3.72 -0.01 -11.68
CA LEU A 69 -3.86 1.42 -11.96
C LEU A 69 -4.26 2.22 -10.71
N LYS A 70 -5.16 1.66 -9.87
CA LYS A 70 -5.55 2.26 -8.60
C LYS A 70 -4.36 2.37 -7.64
N LEU A 71 -3.60 1.29 -7.48
CA LEU A 71 -2.41 1.26 -6.62
C LEU A 71 -1.31 2.20 -7.11
N CYS A 72 -1.05 2.26 -8.42
CA CYS A 72 -0.12 3.23 -9.00
C CYS A 72 -0.50 4.67 -8.64
N ASN A 73 -1.77 5.04 -8.78
CA ASN A 73 -2.26 6.37 -8.42
C ASN A 73 -2.11 6.67 -6.92
N ILE A 74 -2.31 5.69 -6.04
CA ILE A 74 -2.07 5.84 -4.59
C ILE A 74 -0.57 6.10 -4.32
N ILE A 75 0.31 5.28 -4.90
CA ILE A 75 1.77 5.41 -4.74
C ILE A 75 2.27 6.76 -5.27
N GLU A 76 1.80 7.20 -6.44
CA GLU A 76 2.19 8.48 -7.03
C GLU A 76 1.79 9.68 -6.15
N LYS A 77 0.55 9.69 -5.63
CA LYS A 77 0.11 10.72 -4.68
C LYS A 77 0.92 10.71 -3.40
N LEU A 78 1.30 9.53 -2.91
CA LEU A 78 2.11 9.39 -1.71
C LEU A 78 3.53 9.92 -1.93
N ARG A 79 4.17 9.59 -3.06
CA ARG A 79 5.49 10.11 -3.45
C ARG A 79 5.47 11.64 -3.64
N ALA A 80 4.38 12.20 -4.18
CA ALA A 80 4.25 13.64 -4.37
C ALA A 80 4.23 14.42 -3.05
N ARG A 81 3.82 13.82 -1.93
CA ARG A 81 3.84 14.44 -0.60
C ARG A 81 5.23 14.46 0.05
N LEU A 82 6.20 13.77 -0.52
CA LEU A 82 7.58 13.66 -0.01
C LEU A 82 8.56 14.58 -0.75
N LYS A 83 8.05 15.36 -1.71
CA LYS A 83 8.78 16.42 -2.39
C LYS A 83 8.34 17.77 -1.83
#